data_AF-A0A5D0RCV1-F1
#
_entry.id   AF-A0A5D0RCV1-F1
#
_cell.length_a   1.000
_cell.length_b   1.000
_cell.length_c   1.000
_cell.angle_alpha   90.00
_cell.angle_beta   90.00
_cell.angle_gamma   90.00
#
_symmetry.space_group_name_H-M   'P 1'
#
loop_
_entity.id
_entity.type
_entity.pdbx_description
1 polymer ?
#
loop_
_entity_poly.entity_id
_entity_poly.type
_entity_poly.pdbx_seq_one_letter_code
_entity_poly.pdbx_strand_id
1 'polypeptide(L)'
;MRKLIILNTIIDFIWILSCIPILILGFGFIIYMFFNPEILEIWQTNGFDSNAPIWIKQFATVIFYGIACGLIFAVFLFRKTLCYFRRKKPFDSYVIESYNTIGKILIGLSLFSMVFMFMMQLVFNSKLVIDLGVSPYLLLLSLGLFFMVLSESFKIAKHAKNDSELTI
;
A
#
# COMPACT_ATOMS: atom_id res chain seq x y z
N MET A 1 -16.88 15.53 -16.07
CA MET A 1 -16.40 14.18 -15.69
C MET A 1 -15.19 13.68 -16.48
N ARG A 2 -14.65 14.37 -17.51
CA ARG A 2 -13.49 13.90 -18.29
C ARG A 2 -12.25 13.61 -17.43
N LYS A 3 -11.96 14.45 -16.43
CA LYS A 3 -10.85 14.25 -15.47
C LYS A 3 -10.95 12.94 -14.68
N LEU A 4 -12.18 12.51 -14.35
CA LEU A 4 -12.42 11.26 -13.61
C LEU A 4 -12.24 10.02 -14.50
N ILE A 5 -12.59 10.15 -15.77
CA ILE A 5 -12.35 9.10 -16.77
C ILE A 5 -10.84 8.91 -16.94
N ILE A 6 -10.07 9.99 -17.07
CA ILE A 6 -8.60 9.95 -17.15
C ILE A 6 -8.01 9.29 -15.91
N LEU A 7 -8.44 9.70 -14.70
CA LEU A 7 -7.94 9.10 -13.45
C LEU A 7 -8.24 7.60 -13.39
N ASN A 8 -9.45 7.18 -13.75
CA ASN A 8 -9.79 5.76 -13.76
C ASN A 8 -8.94 4.97 -14.77
N THR A 9 -8.70 5.52 -15.97
CA THR A 9 -7.83 4.89 -16.97
C THR A 9 -6.39 4.76 -16.47
N ILE A 10 -5.86 5.77 -15.79
CA ILE A 10 -4.51 5.71 -15.20
C ILE A 10 -4.43 4.61 -14.14
N ILE A 11 -5.43 4.52 -13.25
CA ILE A 11 -5.44 3.48 -12.21
C ILE A 11 -5.63 2.08 -12.81
N ASP A 12 -6.48 1.93 -13.84
CA ASP A 12 -6.63 0.67 -14.58
C ASP A 12 -5.30 0.26 -15.25
N PHE A 13 -4.56 1.22 -15.80
CA PHE A 13 -3.25 0.99 -16.41
C PHE A 13 -2.19 0.57 -15.38
N ILE A 14 -2.10 1.26 -14.24
CA ILE A 14 -1.20 0.89 -13.13
C ILE A 14 -1.54 -0.51 -12.59
N TRP A 15 -2.84 -0.82 -12.48
CA TRP A 15 -3.31 -2.13 -12.02
C TRP A 15 -2.84 -3.24 -12.94
N ILE A 16 -3.02 -3.09 -14.26
CA ILE A 16 -2.69 -4.15 -15.22
C ILE A 16 -1.19 -4.26 -15.48
N LEU A 17 -0.49 -3.12 -15.54
CA LEU A 17 0.93 -3.09 -15.89
C LEU A 17 1.84 -3.40 -14.69
N SER A 18 1.48 -2.94 -13.49
CA SER A 18 2.35 -3.08 -12.32
C SER A 18 1.80 -4.09 -11.32
N CYS A 19 0.54 -3.95 -10.90
CA CYS A 19 0.03 -4.77 -9.79
C CYS A 19 -0.07 -6.27 -10.13
N ILE A 20 -0.62 -6.61 -11.30
CA ILE A 20 -0.77 -8.02 -11.71
C ILE A 20 0.60 -8.71 -11.91
N PRO A 21 1.56 -8.13 -12.64
CA PRO A 21 2.87 -8.76 -12.80
C PRO A 21 3.62 -8.91 -11.47
N ILE A 22 3.55 -7.93 -10.57
CA ILE A 22 4.18 -8.03 -9.25
C ILE A 22 3.61 -9.19 -8.44
N LEU A 23 2.27 -9.41 -8.49
CA LEU A 23 1.66 -10.55 -7.81
C LEU A 23 2.15 -11.88 -8.38
N ILE A 24 2.12 -12.05 -9.69
CA ILE A 24 2.48 -13.31 -10.36
C ILE A 24 3.97 -13.59 -10.25
N LEU A 25 4.81 -12.64 -10.66
CA LEU A 25 6.26 -12.79 -10.66
C LEU A 25 6.81 -12.86 -9.24
N GLY A 26 6.29 -12.03 -8.32
CA GLY A 26 6.73 -12.07 -6.92
C GLY A 26 6.37 -13.39 -6.24
N PHE A 27 5.20 -13.98 -6.56
CA PHE A 27 4.85 -15.31 -6.06
C PHE A 27 5.78 -16.40 -6.61
N GLY A 28 6.06 -16.37 -7.91
CA GLY A 28 7.02 -17.29 -8.53
C GLY A 28 8.43 -17.14 -7.95
N PHE A 29 8.85 -15.90 -7.68
CA PHE A 29 10.14 -15.60 -7.06
C PHE A 29 10.25 -16.16 -5.64
N ILE A 30 9.20 -16.04 -4.82
CA ILE A 30 9.19 -16.63 -3.47
C ILE A 30 9.38 -18.14 -3.54
N ILE A 31 8.66 -18.84 -4.42
CA ILE A 31 8.79 -20.29 -4.56
C ILE A 31 10.22 -20.64 -5.01
N TYR A 32 10.73 -19.96 -6.04
CA TYR A 32 12.06 -20.23 -6.58
C TYR A 32 13.18 -20.00 -5.54
N MET A 33 13.04 -18.97 -4.70
CA MET A 33 13.97 -18.65 -3.62
C MET A 33 14.14 -19.79 -2.60
N PHE A 34 13.11 -20.61 -2.38
CA PHE A 34 13.22 -21.79 -1.50
C PHE A 34 14.00 -22.94 -2.12
N PHE A 35 14.02 -23.05 -3.47
CA PHE A 35 14.78 -24.08 -4.18
C PHE A 35 16.23 -23.67 -4.42
N ASN A 36 16.46 -22.39 -4.76
CA ASN A 36 17.79 -21.85 -5.03
C ASN A 36 18.04 -20.59 -4.20
N PRO A 37 18.61 -20.72 -2.98
CA PRO A 37 18.82 -19.58 -2.09
C PRO A 37 19.88 -18.58 -2.60
N GLU A 38 20.73 -18.98 -3.54
CA GLU A 38 21.75 -18.14 -4.17
C GLU A 38 21.17 -16.93 -4.92
N ILE A 39 19.89 -16.99 -5.34
CA ILE A 39 19.23 -15.83 -5.98
C ILE A 39 19.11 -14.61 -5.06
N LEU A 40 19.25 -14.80 -3.74
CA LEU A 40 19.23 -13.72 -2.76
C LEU A 40 20.55 -12.96 -2.66
N GLU A 41 21.63 -13.44 -3.28
CA GLU A 41 22.91 -12.74 -3.32
C GLU A 41 22.84 -11.43 -4.10
N ILE A 42 21.83 -11.27 -4.97
CA ILE A 42 21.54 -10.01 -5.70
C ILE A 42 21.36 -8.82 -4.72
N TRP A 43 20.90 -9.08 -3.48
CA TRP A 43 20.79 -8.06 -2.43
C TRP A 43 22.13 -7.45 -1.98
N GLN A 44 23.28 -8.09 -2.25
CA GLN A 44 24.62 -7.56 -1.93
C GLN A 44 24.87 -6.17 -2.55
N THR A 45 24.22 -5.87 -3.67
CA THR A 45 24.47 -4.62 -4.41
C THR A 45 23.80 -3.38 -3.81
N ASN A 46 22.85 -3.55 -2.86
CA ASN A 46 22.00 -2.48 -2.34
C ASN A 46 22.27 -2.07 -0.88
N GLY A 47 23.44 -2.40 -0.33
CA GLY A 47 23.88 -1.90 0.99
C GLY A 47 23.33 -2.65 2.21
N PHE A 48 22.83 -3.87 2.02
CA PHE A 48 22.58 -4.83 3.11
C PHE A 48 23.77 -5.78 3.19
N ASP A 49 24.50 -5.74 4.30
CA ASP A 49 25.77 -6.44 4.45
C ASP A 49 25.60 -7.96 4.21
N SER A 50 26.53 -8.51 3.44
CA SER A 50 26.45 -9.85 2.83
C SER A 50 26.38 -10.98 3.85
N ASN A 51 26.80 -10.73 5.08
CA ASN A 51 27.08 -11.75 6.09
C ASN A 51 25.86 -12.19 6.90
N ALA A 52 24.68 -11.62 6.68
CA ALA A 52 23.47 -12.10 7.35
C ALA A 52 23.11 -13.53 6.90
N PRO A 53 22.66 -14.39 7.83
CA PRO A 53 22.29 -15.76 7.51
C PRO A 53 21.15 -15.80 6.48
N ILE A 54 21.23 -16.76 5.56
CA ILE A 54 20.30 -16.94 4.41
C ILE A 54 18.83 -16.94 4.85
N TRP A 55 18.51 -17.59 5.97
CA TRP A 55 17.16 -17.65 6.53
C TRP A 55 16.58 -16.25 6.81
N ILE A 56 17.37 -15.31 7.33
CA ILE A 56 16.90 -13.94 7.61
C ILE A 56 16.58 -13.22 6.29
N LYS A 57 17.40 -13.40 5.25
CA LYS A 57 17.16 -12.82 3.91
C LYS A 57 15.88 -13.38 3.28
N GLN A 58 15.61 -14.68 3.43
CA GLN A 58 14.37 -15.31 2.96
C GLN A 58 13.14 -14.76 3.69
N PHE A 59 13.17 -14.70 5.02
CA PHE A 59 12.08 -14.14 5.81
C PHE A 59 11.81 -12.67 5.48
N ALA A 60 12.86 -11.87 5.32
CA ALA A 60 12.72 -10.47 4.95
C ALA A 60 12.07 -10.30 3.58
N THR A 61 12.45 -11.12 2.60
CA THR A 61 11.87 -11.10 1.24
C THR A 61 10.37 -11.42 1.27
N VAL A 62 9.96 -12.41 2.05
CA VAL A 62 8.53 -12.76 2.23
C VAL A 62 7.75 -11.61 2.86
N ILE A 63 8.33 -10.95 3.87
CA ILE A 63 7.70 -9.79 4.52
C ILE A 63 7.56 -8.62 3.55
N PHE A 64 8.60 -8.31 2.76
CA PHE A 64 8.55 -7.25 1.74
C PHE A 64 7.47 -7.53 0.69
N TYR A 65 7.34 -8.77 0.22
CA TYR A 65 6.28 -9.15 -0.69
C TYR A 65 4.89 -9.02 -0.04
N GLY A 66 4.74 -9.41 1.22
CA GLY A 66 3.50 -9.22 1.98
C GLY A 66 3.08 -7.75 2.08
N ILE A 67 4.04 -6.85 2.33
CA ILE A 67 3.80 -5.39 2.33
C ILE A 67 3.33 -4.94 0.93
N ALA A 68 4.00 -5.39 -0.13
CA ALA A 68 3.62 -5.07 -1.50
C ALA A 68 2.20 -5.57 -1.84
N CYS A 69 1.82 -6.78 -1.43
CA CYS A 69 0.46 -7.30 -1.58
C CYS A 69 -0.58 -6.43 -0.87
N GLY A 70 -0.27 -5.96 0.35
CA GLY A 70 -1.14 -5.04 1.09
C GLY A 70 -1.36 -3.70 0.37
N LEU A 71 -0.30 -3.13 -0.21
CA LEU A 71 -0.39 -1.91 -1.03
C LEU A 71 -1.22 -2.14 -2.31
N ILE A 72 -1.01 -3.27 -2.97
CA ILE A 72 -1.79 -3.65 -4.16
C ILE A 72 -3.27 -3.77 -3.79
N PHE A 73 -3.60 -4.36 -2.64
CA PHE A 73 -4.98 -4.43 -2.18
C PHE A 73 -5.60 -3.05 -1.91
N ALA A 74 -4.84 -2.10 -1.36
CA ALA A 74 -5.29 -0.71 -1.22
C ALA A 74 -5.59 -0.06 -2.58
N VAL A 75 -4.72 -0.26 -3.59
CA VAL A 75 -4.96 0.21 -4.97
C VAL A 75 -6.20 -0.44 -5.59
N PHE A 76 -6.43 -1.73 -5.33
CA PHE A 76 -7.63 -2.43 -5.79
C PHE A 76 -8.92 -1.82 -5.23
N LEU A 77 -8.95 -1.56 -3.92
CA LEU A 77 -10.09 -0.90 -3.29
C LEU A 77 -10.29 0.49 -3.87
N PHE A 78 -9.22 1.26 -4.03
CA PHE A 78 -9.28 2.59 -4.64
C PHE A 78 -9.86 2.54 -6.06
N ARG A 79 -9.41 1.60 -6.89
CA ARG A 79 -9.97 1.34 -8.22
C ARG A 79 -11.48 1.09 -8.19
N LYS A 80 -11.95 0.27 -7.24
CA LYS A 80 -13.39 0.04 -7.07
C LYS A 80 -14.14 1.31 -6.68
N THR A 81 -13.59 2.14 -5.79
CA THR A 81 -14.24 3.42 -5.42
C THR A 81 -14.43 4.32 -6.64
N LEU A 82 -13.44 4.45 -7.54
CA LEU A 82 -13.55 5.27 -8.75
C LEU A 82 -14.69 4.85 -9.69
N CYS A 83 -15.02 3.56 -9.74
CA CYS A 83 -16.18 3.07 -10.49
C CYS A 83 -17.51 3.62 -9.94
N TYR A 84 -17.64 3.79 -8.62
CA TYR A 84 -18.83 4.40 -8.00
C TYR A 84 -18.95 5.90 -8.30
N PHE A 85 -17.82 6.62 -8.32
CA PHE A 85 -17.82 8.01 -8.76
C PHE A 85 -18.27 8.16 -10.21
N ARG A 86 -17.85 7.25 -11.10
CA ARG A 86 -18.33 7.24 -12.50
C ARG A 86 -19.84 7.02 -12.60
N ARG A 87 -20.42 6.21 -11.70
CA ARG A 87 -21.87 5.99 -11.58
C ARG A 87 -22.62 7.14 -10.89
N LYS A 88 -21.97 8.29 -10.64
CA LYS A 88 -22.52 9.46 -9.94
C LYS A 88 -23.03 9.17 -8.53
N LYS A 89 -22.48 8.15 -7.85
CA LYS A 89 -22.82 7.81 -6.46
C LYS A 89 -21.58 7.93 -5.55
N PRO A 90 -21.03 9.15 -5.36
CA PRO A 90 -19.83 9.35 -4.56
C PRO A 90 -20.06 9.09 -3.06
N PHE A 91 -21.28 9.28 -2.56
CA PHE A 91 -21.67 9.11 -1.15
C PHE A 91 -22.25 7.72 -0.84
N ASP A 92 -21.95 6.73 -1.69
CA ASP A 92 -22.33 5.35 -1.40
C ASP A 92 -21.64 4.87 -0.12
N SER A 93 -22.35 4.10 0.72
CA SER A 93 -21.76 3.57 1.96
C SER A 93 -20.53 2.71 1.67
N TYR A 94 -20.51 2.02 0.52
CA TYR A 94 -19.37 1.23 0.08
C TYR A 94 -18.11 2.07 -0.14
N VAL A 95 -18.25 3.29 -0.67
CA VAL A 95 -17.10 4.20 -0.92
C VAL A 95 -16.53 4.69 0.40
N ILE A 96 -17.40 5.08 1.33
CA ILE A 96 -17.02 5.55 2.67
C ILE A 96 -16.27 4.45 3.43
N GLU A 97 -16.82 3.23 3.45
CA GLU A 97 -16.20 2.08 4.10
C GLU A 97 -14.88 1.67 3.44
N SER A 98 -14.81 1.72 2.10
CA SER A 98 -13.59 1.44 1.36
C SER A 98 -12.48 2.43 1.71
N TYR A 99 -12.77 3.73 1.81
CA TYR A 99 -11.76 4.73 2.21
C TYR A 99 -11.25 4.52 3.63
N ASN A 100 -12.14 4.19 4.57
CA ASN A 100 -11.72 3.85 5.94
C ASN A 100 -10.81 2.61 5.94
N THR A 101 -11.17 1.59 5.15
CA THR A 101 -10.40 0.35 5.04
C THR A 101 -9.02 0.60 4.41
N ILE A 102 -8.96 1.38 3.33
CA ILE A 102 -7.68 1.79 2.70
C ILE A 102 -6.81 2.54 3.72
N GLY A 103 -7.38 3.50 4.45
CA GLY A 103 -6.66 4.27 5.45
C GLY A 103 -6.05 3.39 6.54
N LYS A 104 -6.83 2.48 7.12
CA LYS A 104 -6.36 1.52 8.14
C LYS A 104 -5.24 0.62 7.63
N ILE A 105 -5.36 0.11 6.40
CA ILE A 105 -4.35 -0.75 5.79
C ILE A 105 -3.04 0.01 5.57
N LEU A 106 -3.10 1.23 5.03
CA LEU A 106 -1.92 2.06 4.79
C LEU A 106 -1.22 2.46 6.10
N ILE A 107 -1.97 2.82 7.13
CA ILE A 107 -1.42 3.12 8.46
C ILE A 107 -0.76 1.87 9.06
N GLY A 108 -1.45 0.72 9.02
CA GLY A 108 -0.90 -0.54 9.52
C GLY A 108 0.39 -0.94 8.80
N LEU A 109 0.41 -0.86 7.46
CA LEU A 109 1.57 -1.19 6.65
C LEU A 109 2.73 -0.21 6.86
N SER A 110 2.48 1.09 6.99
CA SER A 110 3.53 2.08 7.20
C SER A 110 4.22 1.92 8.55
N LEU A 111 3.45 1.76 9.63
CA LEU A 111 3.99 1.51 10.97
C LEU A 111 4.78 0.19 11.00
N PHE A 112 4.20 -0.87 10.44
CA PHE A 112 4.87 -2.16 10.35
C PHE A 112 6.18 -2.09 9.55
N SER A 113 6.16 -1.42 8.40
CA SER A 113 7.35 -1.25 7.56
C SER A 113 8.44 -0.43 8.25
N MET A 114 8.07 0.60 9.01
CA MET A 114 9.02 1.43 9.76
C MET A 114 9.73 0.62 10.85
N VAL A 115 8.96 -0.15 11.64
CA VAL A 115 9.53 -1.05 12.67
C VAL A 115 10.39 -2.13 12.02
N PHE A 116 9.93 -2.71 10.90
CA PHE A 116 10.64 -3.75 10.19
C PHE A 116 11.98 -3.25 9.61
N MET A 117 11.99 -2.09 8.95
CA MET A 117 13.22 -1.44 8.46
C MET A 117 14.22 -1.18 9.59
N PHE A 118 13.73 -0.66 10.71
CA PHE A 118 14.58 -0.40 11.88
C PHE A 118 15.23 -1.68 12.42
N MET A 119 14.47 -2.77 12.53
CA MET A 119 15.00 -4.09 12.90
C MET A 119 16.04 -4.61 11.89
N MET A 120 15.76 -4.47 10.58
CA MET A 120 16.68 -4.90 9.53
C MET A 120 17.99 -4.09 9.53
N GLN A 121 17.94 -2.77 9.70
CA GLN A 121 19.15 -1.96 9.79
C GLN A 121 20.01 -2.33 11.00
N LEU A 122 19.38 -2.61 12.14
CA LEU A 122 20.07 -3.06 13.35
C LEU A 122 20.80 -4.38 13.12
N VAL A 123 20.14 -5.36 12.49
CA VAL A 123 20.68 -6.70 12.23
C VAL A 123 21.78 -6.69 11.17
N PHE A 124 21.60 -5.94 10.08
CA PHE A 124 22.49 -6.01 8.91
C PHE A 124 23.65 -5.02 8.96
N ASN A 125 23.41 -3.79 9.39
CA ASN A 125 24.40 -2.71 9.24
C ASN A 125 25.03 -2.30 10.57
N SER A 126 24.52 -2.79 11.72
CA SER A 126 24.96 -2.41 13.08
C SER A 126 25.14 -0.90 13.29
N LYS A 127 24.49 -0.09 12.46
CA LYS A 127 24.59 1.37 12.41
C LYS A 127 23.18 1.92 12.50
N LEU A 128 22.94 2.69 13.55
CA LEU A 128 21.71 3.45 13.71
C LEU A 128 21.84 4.73 12.88
N VAL A 129 21.45 4.65 11.60
CA VAL A 129 21.25 5.84 10.76
C VAL A 129 19.78 6.21 10.85
N ILE A 130 19.46 7.11 11.78
CA ILE A 130 18.12 7.69 11.88
C ILE A 130 18.05 8.82 10.87
N ASP A 131 17.58 8.52 9.67
CA ASP A 131 17.30 9.55 8.67
C ASP A 131 15.89 10.10 8.90
N LEU A 132 15.83 11.32 9.47
CA LEU A 132 14.58 12.06 9.74
C LEU A 132 14.09 12.86 8.51
N GLY A 133 14.63 12.59 7.32
CA GLY A 133 14.09 13.13 6.07
C GLY A 133 12.64 12.72 5.81
N VAL A 134 12.08 13.19 4.69
CA VAL A 134 10.75 12.75 4.20
C VAL A 134 10.86 11.28 3.80
N SER A 135 10.68 10.39 4.77
CA SER A 135 10.76 8.96 4.53
C SER A 135 9.53 8.50 3.74
N PRO A 136 9.69 7.56 2.81
CA PRO A 136 8.57 6.98 2.08
C PRO A 136 7.46 6.43 3.01
N TYR A 137 7.85 5.99 4.22
CA TYR A 137 6.95 5.49 5.25
C TYR A 137 6.08 6.59 5.87
N LEU A 138 6.65 7.77 6.14
CA LEU A 138 5.89 8.94 6.62
C LEU A 138 4.90 9.42 5.56
N LEU A 139 5.29 9.41 4.28
CA LEU A 139 4.38 9.73 3.19
C LEU A 139 3.21 8.72 3.14
N LEU A 140 3.51 7.43 3.25
CA LEU A 140 2.49 6.38 3.27
C LEU A 140 1.54 6.51 4.47
N LEU A 141 2.08 6.84 5.66
CA LEU A 141 1.31 7.08 6.87
C LEU A 141 0.37 8.28 6.69
N SER A 142 0.88 9.39 6.15
CA SER A 142 0.08 10.60 5.90
C SER A 142 -1.01 10.35 4.86
N LEU A 143 -0.72 9.57 3.82
CA LEU A 143 -1.71 9.14 2.82
C LEU A 143 -2.79 8.27 3.46
N GLY A 144 -2.43 7.36 4.36
CA GLY A 144 -3.39 6.54 5.10
C GLY A 144 -4.34 7.36 5.98
N LEU A 145 -3.78 8.30 6.75
CA LEU A 145 -4.57 9.25 7.54
C LEU A 145 -5.49 10.10 6.67
N PHE A 146 -4.99 10.57 5.52
CA PHE A 146 -5.79 11.34 4.56
C PHE A 146 -7.00 10.55 4.04
N PHE A 147 -6.85 9.27 3.71
CA PHE A 147 -7.99 8.42 3.31
C PHE A 147 -9.03 8.23 4.43
N MET A 148 -8.59 8.17 5.68
CA MET A 148 -9.49 8.09 6.83
C MET A 148 -10.30 9.39 7.00
N VAL A 149 -9.65 10.54 6.89
CA VAL A 149 -10.32 11.86 6.91
C VAL A 149 -11.28 12.01 5.72
N LEU A 150 -10.93 11.50 4.55
CA LEU A 150 -11.84 11.45 3.41
C LEU A 150 -13.09 10.61 3.70
N SER A 151 -12.95 9.47 4.37
CA SER A 151 -14.11 8.66 4.78
C SER A 151 -15.06 9.46 5.68
N GLU A 152 -14.52 10.16 6.68
CA GLU A 152 -15.30 10.97 7.62
C GLU A 152 -15.98 12.15 6.94
N SER A 153 -15.25 12.90 6.10
CA SER A 153 -15.84 14.03 5.37
C SER A 153 -16.97 13.60 4.42
N PHE A 154 -16.83 12.45 3.76
CA PHE A 154 -17.89 11.88 2.93
C PHE A 154 -19.10 11.42 3.76
N LYS A 155 -18.88 10.89 4.97
CA LYS A 155 -19.95 10.54 5.90
C LYS A 155 -20.74 11.79 6.33
N ILE A 156 -20.05 12.87 6.70
CA ILE A 156 -20.69 14.14 7.06
C ILE A 156 -21.48 14.71 5.88
N ALA A 157 -20.90 14.72 4.68
CA ALA A 157 -21.57 15.20 3.48
C ALA A 157 -22.81 14.37 3.11
N LYS A 158 -22.77 13.05 3.33
CA LYS A 158 -23.93 12.16 3.15
C LYS A 158 -25.07 12.52 4.10
N HIS A 159 -24.77 12.76 5.38
CA HIS A 159 -25.78 13.18 6.36
C HIS A 159 -26.40 14.52 5.98
N ALA A 160 -25.59 15.54 5.67
CA ALA A 160 -26.08 16.85 5.25
C ALA A 160 -26.99 16.79 4.00
N LYS A 161 -26.66 15.92 3.04
CA LYS A 161 -27.49 15.68 1.85
C LYS A 161 -28.84 15.06 2.20
N ASN A 162 -28.86 14.07 3.10
CA ASN A 162 -30.09 13.42 3.53
C ASN A 162 -31.00 14.38 4.32
N ASP A 163 -30.43 15.20 5.20
CA ASP A 163 -31.18 16.18 5.97
C ASP A 163 -31.82 17.25 5.06
N SER A 164 -31.09 17.69 4.03
CA SER A 164 -31.62 18.61 3.02
C SER A 164 -32.73 17.99 2.17
N GLU A 165 -32.68 16.68 1.88
CA GLU A 165 -33.73 15.98 1.13
C GLU A 165 -34.97 15.71 1.98
N LEU A 166 -34.85 15.65 3.31
CA LEU A 166 -35.98 15.48 4.25
C LEU A 166 -36.71 16.80 4.57
N THR A 167 -36.12 17.95 4.26
CA THR A 167 -36.67 19.27 4.56
C THR A 167 -37.45 19.88 3.39
N ILE A 168 -37.40 19.25 2.20
CA ILE A 168 -38.15 19.64 1.00
C ILE A 168 -39.36 18.72 0.85
#